data_AF-A0A0F2HCH8-F1
#
_entry.id   AF-A0A0F2HCH8-F1
#
_cell.length_a   1.000
_cell.length_b   1.000
_cell.length_c   1.000
_cell.angle_alpha   90.00
_cell.angle_beta   90.00
_cell.angle_gamma   90.00
#
_symmetry.space_group_name_H-M   'P 1'
#
loop_
_entity.id
_entity.type
_entity.pdbx_description
1 polymer ?
#
loop_
_entity_poly.entity_id
_entity_poly.type
_entity_poly.pdbx_seq_one_letter_code
_entity_poly.pdbx_strand_id
1 'polypeptide(L)'
;DHWGFQPEVQLFANRGIAVLQMNFRGSTGYGREFWEKSFKQWGQSMQDDITDGVKWATEQGYAQDGNVCIYGASYGGYATLAGVTFTPDLYKCGIDYVGVSNLFTFMDSIPPYWAPFL
;
A
#
# COMPACT_ATOMS: atom_id res chain seq x y z
N ASP A 1 -2.37 -11.23 -6.13
CA ASP A 1 -3.47 -10.28 -6.39
C ASP A 1 -4.60 -10.98 -7.10
N HIS A 2 -5.85 -10.71 -6.71
CA HIS A 2 -7.04 -11.34 -7.28
C HIS A 2 -8.06 -10.28 -7.70
N TRP A 3 -8.69 -10.49 -8.85
CA TRP A 3 -9.82 -9.68 -9.30
C TRP A 3 -11.11 -10.24 -8.73
N GLY A 4 -11.95 -9.40 -8.14
CA GLY A 4 -13.22 -9.83 -7.57
C GLY A 4 -13.95 -8.73 -6.81
N PHE A 5 -15.12 -9.09 -6.28
CA PHE A 5 -15.91 -8.20 -5.44
C PHE A 5 -15.18 -7.95 -4.12
N GLN A 6 -14.99 -6.68 -3.76
CA GLN A 6 -14.37 -6.29 -2.50
C GLN A 6 -15.31 -5.34 -1.72
N PRO A 7 -15.90 -5.78 -0.59
CA PRO A 7 -16.93 -5.02 0.13
C PRO A 7 -16.49 -3.63 0.57
N GLU A 8 -15.25 -3.47 1.03
CA GLU A 8 -14.71 -2.18 1.47
C GLU A 8 -14.64 -1.16 0.33
N VAL A 9 -14.22 -1.59 -0.87
CA VAL A 9 -14.21 -0.75 -2.07
C VAL A 9 -15.62 -0.28 -2.43
N GLN A 10 -16.60 -1.18 -2.34
CA GLN A 10 -18.00 -0.82 -2.60
C GLN A 10 -18.55 0.16 -1.57
N LEU A 11 -18.19 -0.01 -0.30
CA LEU A 11 -18.56 0.93 0.77
C LEU A 11 -17.99 2.32 0.48
N PHE A 12 -16.72 2.44 0.12
CA PHE A 12 -16.10 3.74 -0.20
C PHE A 12 -16.70 4.37 -1.46
N ALA A 13 -16.89 3.59 -2.53
CA ALA A 13 -17.53 4.06 -3.75
C ALA A 13 -18.96 4.55 -3.47
N ASN A 14 -19.73 3.85 -2.61
CA ASN A 14 -21.06 4.28 -2.19
C ASN A 14 -21.06 5.63 -1.43
N ARG A 15 -19.95 6.00 -0.79
CA ARG A 15 -19.76 7.29 -0.12
C ARG A 15 -19.16 8.36 -1.03
N GLY A 16 -19.06 8.10 -2.33
CA GLY A 16 -18.54 9.06 -3.32
C GLY A 16 -17.02 9.16 -3.33
N ILE A 17 -16.31 8.17 -2.79
CA ILE A 17 -14.85 8.12 -2.79
C ILE A 17 -14.38 7.27 -3.97
N ALA A 18 -13.55 7.84 -4.84
CA ALA A 18 -12.85 7.08 -5.87
C ALA A 18 -11.75 6.22 -5.22
N VAL A 19 -11.70 4.93 -5.56
CA VAL A 19 -10.73 3.98 -5.00
C VAL A 19 -9.76 3.53 -6.08
N LEU A 20 -8.49 3.87 -5.91
CA LEU A 20 -7.40 3.34 -6.73
C LEU A 20 -6.85 2.07 -6.06
N GLN A 21 -7.09 0.92 -6.69
CA GLN A 21 -6.43 -0.33 -6.33
C GLN A 21 -5.29 -0.58 -7.32
N MET A 22 -4.06 -0.57 -6.82
CA MET A 22 -2.87 -0.72 -7.66
C MET A 22 -2.08 -1.97 -7.32
N ASN A 23 -1.44 -2.53 -8.34
CA ASN A 23 -0.42 -3.56 -8.19
C ASN A 23 0.96 -2.88 -8.32
N PHE A 24 1.59 -2.59 -7.18
CA PHE A 24 2.95 -2.05 -7.11
C PHE A 24 3.99 -3.18 -7.25
N ARG A 25 5.28 -2.86 -7.44
CA ARG A 25 6.34 -3.88 -7.56
C ARG A 25 6.32 -4.84 -6.37
N GLY A 26 6.35 -6.14 -6.63
CA GLY A 26 6.11 -7.17 -5.61
C GLY A 26 4.72 -7.81 -5.68
N SER A 27 3.75 -7.18 -6.33
CA SER A 27 2.47 -7.83 -6.65
C SER A 27 2.67 -9.09 -7.50
N THR A 28 1.80 -10.07 -7.29
CA THR A 28 1.84 -11.36 -7.99
C THR A 28 0.99 -11.33 -9.26
N GLY A 29 1.27 -12.24 -10.20
CA GLY A 29 0.58 -12.29 -11.51
C GLY A 29 1.30 -11.57 -12.65
N TYR A 30 2.43 -10.89 -12.37
CA TYR A 30 3.25 -10.15 -13.36
C TYR A 30 4.62 -10.81 -13.63
N GLY A 31 4.80 -12.06 -13.19
CA GLY A 31 6.04 -12.81 -13.35
C GLY A 31 7.05 -12.60 -12.21
N ARG A 32 8.04 -13.50 -12.16
CA ARG A 32 9.07 -13.54 -11.11
C ARG A 32 9.88 -12.24 -11.03
N GLU A 33 10.26 -11.67 -12.17
CA GLU A 33 11.06 -10.45 -12.22
C GLU A 33 10.34 -9.27 -11.54
N PHE A 34 9.03 -9.12 -11.77
CA PHE A 34 8.24 -8.06 -11.15
C PHE A 34 8.10 -8.27 -9.63
N TRP A 35 7.97 -9.52 -9.20
CA TRP A 35 7.93 -9.87 -7.78
C TRP A 35 9.26 -9.58 -7.07
N GLU A 36 10.38 -9.99 -7.65
CA GLU A 36 11.73 -9.81 -7.06
C GLU A 36 12.16 -8.34 -6.97
N LYS A 37 11.57 -7.44 -7.78
CA LYS A 37 11.76 -5.98 -7.66
C LYS A 37 11.35 -5.40 -6.31
N SER A 38 10.59 -6.14 -5.49
CA SER A 38 10.22 -5.74 -4.12
C SER A 38 11.25 -6.07 -3.04
N PHE A 39 12.25 -6.89 -3.35
CA PHE A 39 13.14 -7.43 -2.32
C PHE A 39 14.02 -6.35 -1.71
N LYS A 40 13.95 -6.23 -0.38
CA LYS A 40 14.62 -5.17 0.40
C LYS A 40 14.17 -3.75 0.02
N GLN A 41 12.98 -3.59 -0.56
CA GLN A 41 12.45 -2.31 -1.03
C GLN A 41 11.28 -1.75 -0.19
N TRP A 42 11.00 -2.32 0.98
CA TRP A 42 10.02 -1.76 1.92
C TRP A 42 10.42 -0.33 2.30
N GLY A 43 9.50 0.62 2.07
CA GLY A 43 9.70 2.04 2.34
C GLY A 43 10.65 2.74 1.37
N GLN A 44 11.11 2.05 0.33
CA GLN A 44 11.94 2.58 -0.74
C GLN A 44 11.12 2.56 -2.04
N SER A 45 11.63 1.91 -3.08
CA SER A 45 11.02 1.97 -4.40
C SER A 45 9.63 1.33 -4.52
N MET A 46 9.21 0.50 -3.56
CA MET A 46 7.81 0.08 -3.46
C MET A 46 6.88 1.22 -3.03
N GLN A 47 7.35 2.14 -2.19
CA GLN A 47 6.60 3.32 -1.78
C GLN A 47 6.56 4.37 -2.89
N ASP A 48 7.60 4.44 -3.72
CA ASP A 48 7.63 5.28 -4.92
C ASP A 48 6.48 4.91 -5.87
N ASP A 49 6.25 3.61 -6.12
CA ASP A 49 5.13 3.16 -6.97
C ASP A 49 3.76 3.64 -6.44
N ILE A 50 3.57 3.63 -5.11
CA ILE A 50 2.34 4.10 -4.48
C ILE A 50 2.18 5.60 -4.65
N THR A 51 3.26 6.34 -4.41
CA THR A 51 3.31 7.79 -4.57
C THR A 51 3.02 8.19 -6.02
N ASP A 52 3.61 7.50 -6.98
CA ASP A 52 3.43 7.75 -8.41
C ASP A 52 2.00 7.39 -8.86
N GLY A 53 1.40 6.35 -8.29
CA GLY A 53 -0.02 6.04 -8.52
C GLY A 53 -0.96 7.17 -8.08
N VAL A 54 -0.67 7.83 -6.96
CA VAL A 54 -1.45 9.00 -6.49
C VAL A 54 -1.25 10.20 -7.41
N LYS A 55 -0.01 10.50 -7.80
CA LYS A 55 0.30 11.58 -8.74
C LYS A 55 -0.41 11.36 -10.08
N TRP A 56 -0.32 10.14 -10.62
CA TRP A 56 -1.01 9.76 -11.83
C TRP A 56 -2.53 9.98 -11.72
N ALA A 57 -3.15 9.53 -10.63
CA ALA A 57 -4.60 9.71 -10.44
C ALA A 57 -4.99 11.21 -10.35
N THR A 58 -4.12 12.04 -9.79
CA THR A 58 -4.30 13.49 -9.71
C THR A 58 -4.14 14.13 -11.10
N GLU A 59 -3.11 13.77 -11.85
CA GLU A 59 -2.86 14.25 -13.22
C GLU A 59 -3.99 13.88 -14.19
N GLN A 60 -4.60 12.70 -14.03
CA GLN A 60 -5.77 12.30 -14.82
C GLN A 60 -7.07 12.99 -14.37
N GLY A 61 -7.07 13.74 -13.27
CA GLY A 61 -8.25 14.40 -12.72
C GLY A 61 -9.20 13.47 -11.96
N TYR A 62 -8.77 12.26 -11.60
CA TYR A 62 -9.55 11.34 -10.76
C TYR A 62 -9.51 11.71 -9.28
N ALA A 63 -8.42 12.34 -8.85
CA ALA A 63 -8.24 12.85 -7.50
C ALA A 63 -7.95 14.35 -7.52
N GLN A 64 -8.34 15.04 -6.45
CA GLN A 64 -7.98 16.43 -6.21
C GLN A 64 -6.71 16.48 -5.36
N ASP A 65 -5.82 17.43 -5.67
CA ASP A 65 -4.61 17.66 -4.89
C ASP A 65 -4.97 17.96 -3.42
N GLY A 66 -4.19 17.38 -2.49
CA GLY A 66 -4.45 17.47 -1.05
C GLY A 66 -5.76 16.80 -0.57
N ASN A 67 -6.47 16.04 -1.41
CA ASN A 67 -7.70 15.33 -1.03
C ASN A 67 -7.61 13.82 -1.29
N VAL A 68 -6.47 13.23 -0.93
CA VAL A 68 -6.18 11.80 -1.07
C VAL A 68 -5.97 11.18 0.31
N CYS A 69 -6.46 9.96 0.51
CA CYS A 69 -6.13 9.17 1.68
C CYS A 69 -5.42 7.87 1.28
N ILE A 70 -4.55 7.38 2.15
CA ILE A 70 -3.89 6.08 2.02
C ILE A 70 -4.49 5.09 3.02
N TYR A 71 -4.75 3.87 2.57
CA TYR A 71 -5.38 2.81 3.36
C TYR A 71 -4.69 1.49 3.03
N GLY A 72 -4.36 0.70 4.06
CA GLY A 72 -3.84 -0.64 3.82
C GLY A 72 -3.72 -1.50 5.07
N ALA A 73 -3.60 -2.81 4.84
CA ALA A 73 -3.49 -3.81 5.88
C ALA A 73 -2.19 -4.61 5.82
N SER A 74 -1.66 -5.06 6.96
CA SER A 74 -0.40 -5.82 7.04
C SER A 74 0.76 -5.05 6.37
N TYR A 75 1.37 -5.53 5.29
CA TYR A 75 2.31 -4.72 4.49
C TYR A 75 1.68 -3.40 4.02
N GLY A 76 0.40 -3.40 3.64
CA GLY A 76 -0.31 -2.17 3.27
C GLY A 76 -0.44 -1.19 4.43
N GLY A 77 -0.49 -1.68 5.68
CA GLY A 77 -0.45 -0.83 6.87
C GLY A 77 0.92 -0.19 7.06
N TYR A 78 2.00 -0.96 6.86
CA TYR A 78 3.36 -0.41 6.77
C TYR A 78 3.46 0.67 5.68
N ALA A 79 2.95 0.40 4.47
CA ALA A 79 2.97 1.35 3.36
C ALA A 79 2.14 2.62 3.64
N THR A 80 1.06 2.48 4.41
CA THR A 80 0.27 3.61 4.92
C THR A 80 1.10 4.47 5.86
N LEU A 81 1.73 3.86 6.87
CA LEU A 81 2.60 4.55 7.82
C LEU A 81 3.80 5.21 7.11
N ALA A 82 4.42 4.52 6.17
CA ALA A 82 5.51 5.04 5.35
C ALA A 82 5.05 6.22 4.50
N GLY A 83 3.89 6.13 3.86
CA GLY A 83 3.31 7.22 3.05
C GLY A 83 3.10 8.49 3.85
N VAL A 84 2.41 8.41 4.99
CA VAL A 84 2.18 9.59 5.84
C VAL A 84 3.45 10.13 6.50
N THR A 85 4.52 9.32 6.59
CA THR A 85 5.81 9.74 7.15
C THR A 85 6.72 10.37 6.10
N PHE A 86 6.80 9.79 4.90
CA PHE A 86 7.75 10.20 3.86
C PHE A 86 7.16 11.24 2.90
N THR A 87 5.84 11.25 2.71
CA THR A 87 5.13 12.21 1.87
C THR A 87 3.93 12.81 2.61
N PRO A 88 4.14 13.46 3.77
CA PRO A 88 3.06 13.92 4.65
C PRO A 88 2.10 14.92 3.97
N ASP A 89 2.59 15.72 3.03
CA ASP A 89 1.77 16.71 2.31
C ASP A 89 0.86 16.09 1.23
N LEU A 90 1.15 14.85 0.81
CA LEU A 90 0.39 14.16 -0.23
C LEU A 90 -0.94 13.61 0.28
N TYR A 91 -1.01 13.27 1.57
CA TYR A 91 -2.13 12.55 2.15
C TYR A 91 -2.87 13.40 3.18
N LYS A 92 -4.18 13.53 2.97
CA LYS A 92 -5.10 14.14 3.93
C LYS A 92 -5.41 13.23 5.10
N CYS A 93 -5.36 11.91 4.88
CA CYS A 93 -5.55 10.92 5.94
C CYS A 93 -4.83 9.59 5.63
N GLY A 94 -4.49 8.85 6.68
CA GLY A 94 -3.91 7.51 6.60
C GLY A 94 -4.65 6.55 7.51
N ILE A 95 -4.98 5.36 7.01
CA ILE A 95 -5.63 4.29 7.76
C ILE A 95 -4.72 3.07 7.75
N ASP A 96 -4.08 2.84 8.89
CA ASP A 96 -3.28 1.64 9.14
C ASP A 96 -4.16 0.55 9.79
N TYR A 97 -4.30 -0.58 9.10
CA TYR A 97 -4.97 -1.76 9.65
C TYR A 97 -3.96 -2.90 9.88
N VAL A 98 -3.66 -3.21 11.15
CA VAL A 98 -2.72 -4.28 11.54
C VAL A 98 -1.35 -4.20 10.83
N GLY A 99 -0.87 -2.99 10.57
CA GLY A 99 0.37 -2.75 9.87
C GLY A 99 1.63 -3.02 10.67
N VAL A 100 2.69 -3.34 9.95
CA VAL A 100 4.03 -3.38 10.53
C VAL A 100 4.53 -1.95 10.69
N SER A 101 4.82 -1.51 11.92
CA SER A 101 5.33 -0.16 12.20
C SER A 101 6.85 -0.11 12.41
N ASN A 102 7.47 -1.24 12.75
CA ASN A 102 8.91 -1.36 12.93
C ASN A 102 9.38 -2.75 12.48
N LEU A 103 10.30 -2.76 11.51
CA LEU A 103 10.81 -3.99 10.89
C LEU A 103 11.64 -4.84 11.86
N PHE A 104 12.42 -4.21 12.76
CA PHE A 104 13.23 -4.95 13.72
C PHE A 104 12.36 -5.72 14.70
N THR A 105 11.40 -5.03 15.33
CA THR A 105 10.47 -5.68 16.26
C THR A 105 9.56 -6.69 15.55
N PHE A 106 9.22 -6.44 14.28
CA PHE A 106 8.49 -7.42 13.48
C PHE A 106 9.28 -8.70 13.32
N MET A 107 10.54 -8.63 12.85
CA MET A 107 11.41 -9.79 12.69
C MET A 107 11.65 -10.54 14.00
N ASP A 108 11.77 -9.83 15.12
CA ASP A 108 11.96 -10.43 16.45
C ASP A 108 10.68 -11.11 16.99
N SER A 109 9.51 -10.69 16.52
CA SER A 109 8.20 -11.16 17.01
C SER A 109 7.52 -12.20 16.11
N ILE A 110 8.15 -12.58 15.00
CA ILE A 110 7.57 -13.56 14.08
C ILE A 110 7.36 -14.89 14.82
N PRO A 111 6.13 -15.44 14.83
CA PRO A 111 5.87 -16.68 15.54
C PRO A 111 6.72 -17.84 15.01
N PRO A 112 7.23 -18.75 15.87
CA PRO A 112 8.09 -19.85 15.43
C PRO A 112 7.48 -20.73 14.33
N TYR A 113 6.15 -20.88 14.31
CA TYR A 113 5.44 -21.66 13.29
C TYR A 113 5.38 -20.99 11.91
N TRP A 114 5.85 -19.75 11.76
CA TRP A 114 6.00 -19.06 10.47
C TRP A 114 7.39 -19.23 9.85
N ALA A 115 8.34 -19.85 10.55
CA ALA A 115 9.72 -20.03 10.07
C ALA A 115 9.84 -20.66 8.66
N PRO A 116 8.99 -21.60 8.22
CA PRO A 116 9.07 -22.15 6.85
C PRO A 116 8.73 -21.15 5.73
N PHE A 117 8.18 -19.97 6.07
CA PHE A 117 7.73 -18.95 5.11
C PHE A 117 8.66 -17.72 5.09
N LEU A 118 9.74 -17.71 5.88
CA LEU A 118 10.78 -16.68 5.90
C LEU A 118 11.92 -17.03 4.95
#